data_AF-A6JHD0-F1
#
_entry.id   AF-A6JHD0-F1
#
_cell.length_a   1.000
_cell.length_b   1.000
_cell.length_c   1.000
_cell.angle_alpha   90.00
_cell.angle_beta   90.00
_cell.angle_gamma   90.00
#
_symmetry.space_group_name_H-M   'P 1'
#
loop_
_entity.id
_entity.type
_entity.pdbx_description
1 polymer ?
#
loop_
_entity_poly.entity_id
_entity_poly.type
_entity_poly.pdbx_seq_one_letter_code
_entity_poly.pdbx_strand_id
1 'polypeptide(L)'
;MAPPSFFAQVPQAPPVLVFKLIADFRDDPDPRKVNLGVGAYRTDDSQPWVLPVVRKVEQKIANDHSLNHEYLPILGLAEFRSCASQLVLGDNSPALRENRDQIKDRWME
;
A
#
# COMPACT_ATOMS: atom_id res chain seq x y z
N MET A 1 21.17 42.09 -2.59
CA MET A 1 21.17 40.62 -2.44
C MET A 1 19.84 40.21 -1.85
N ALA A 2 19.18 39.20 -2.42
CA ALA A 2 17.98 38.64 -1.81
C ALA A 2 18.35 37.94 -0.48
N PRO A 3 17.47 37.97 0.53
CA PRO A 3 17.68 37.22 1.75
C PRO A 3 17.78 35.71 1.44
N PRO A 4 18.55 34.93 2.23
CA PRO A 4 18.61 33.49 2.06
C PRO A 4 17.23 32.86 2.20
N SER A 5 17.00 31.73 1.51
CA SER A 5 15.76 30.96 1.62
C SER A 5 15.49 30.59 3.08
N PHE A 6 14.21 30.61 3.46
CA PHE A 6 13.75 30.10 4.76
C PHE A 6 14.23 28.66 5.02
N PHE A 7 14.42 27.87 3.96
CA PHE A 7 14.86 26.48 4.04
C PHE A 7 16.39 26.29 3.99
N ALA A 8 17.18 27.37 3.91
CA ALA A 8 18.64 27.29 3.69
C ALA A 8 19.40 26.53 4.79
N GLN A 9 18.82 26.41 5.99
CA GLN A 9 19.41 25.73 7.13
C GLN A 9 18.75 24.39 7.46
N VAL A 10 17.77 23.93 6.65
CA VAL A 10 17.12 22.65 6.90
C VAL A 10 18.07 21.53 6.49
N PRO A 11 18.58 20.72 7.43
CA PRO A 11 19.50 19.64 7.09
C PRO A 11 18.77 18.52 6.35
N GLN A 12 19.46 17.86 5.42
CA GLN A 12 18.92 16.68 4.77
C GLN A 12 18.87 15.52 5.77
N ALA A 13 17.69 14.91 5.91
CA ALA A 13 17.54 13.70 6.71
C ALA A 13 18.32 12.53 6.07
N PRO A 14 18.90 11.61 6.88
CA PRO A 14 19.48 10.38 6.36
C PRO A 14 18.46 9.60 5.52
N PRO A 15 18.89 8.97 4.41
CA PRO A 15 17.97 8.19 3.60
C PRO A 15 17.49 6.96 4.37
N VAL A 16 16.23 6.59 4.17
CA VAL A 16 15.73 5.30 4.66
C VAL A 16 16.45 4.20 3.89
N LEU A 17 17.14 3.30 4.61
CA LEU A 17 18.08 2.33 4.04
C LEU A 17 17.48 1.50 2.90
N VAL A 18 16.22 1.08 3.04
CA VAL A 18 15.52 0.30 2.02
C VAL A 18 15.37 1.05 0.70
N PHE A 19 15.12 2.37 0.72
CA PHE A 19 15.00 3.18 -0.48
C PHE A 19 16.36 3.52 -1.08
N LYS A 20 17.39 3.71 -0.24
CA LYS A 20 18.77 3.89 -0.71
C LYS A 20 19.25 2.68 -1.49
N LEU A 21 18.98 1.46 -1.00
CA LEU A 21 19.36 0.23 -1.68
C LEU A 21 18.69 0.07 -3.04
N ILE A 22 17.42 0.48 -3.19
CA ILE A 22 16.74 0.51 -4.48
C ILE A 22 17.41 1.51 -5.43
N ALA A 23 17.74 2.70 -4.94
CA ALA A 23 18.40 3.73 -5.74
C ALA A 23 19.77 3.24 -6.22
N ASP A 24 20.58 2.68 -5.32
CA ASP A 24 21.89 2.12 -5.64
C ASP A 24 21.78 0.99 -6.67
N PHE A 25 20.81 0.07 -6.50
CA PHE A 25 20.54 -0.96 -7.50
C PHE A 25 20.15 -0.38 -8.86
N ARG A 26 19.40 0.73 -8.92
CA ARG A 26 19.03 1.36 -10.20
C ARG A 26 20.25 2.00 -10.88
N ASP A 27 21.07 2.68 -10.10
CA ASP A 27 22.24 3.43 -10.57
C ASP A 27 23.45 2.52 -10.88
N ASP A 28 23.48 1.29 -10.35
CA ASP A 28 24.50 0.29 -10.65
C ASP A 28 24.47 -0.09 -12.15
N PRO A 29 25.56 0.11 -12.91
CA PRO A 29 25.61 -0.22 -14.33
C PRO A 29 25.92 -1.70 -14.60
N ASP A 30 26.28 -2.53 -13.61
CA ASP A 30 26.64 -3.94 -13.85
C ASP A 30 25.41 -4.71 -14.37
N PRO A 31 25.50 -5.33 -15.57
CA PRO A 31 24.38 -6.08 -16.14
C PRO A 31 24.00 -7.34 -15.32
N ARG A 32 24.83 -7.75 -14.36
CA ARG A 32 24.60 -8.90 -13.48
C ARG A 32 24.07 -8.50 -12.11
N LYS A 33 23.74 -7.22 -11.90
CA LYS A 33 23.18 -6.73 -10.63
C LYS A 33 21.91 -7.49 -10.24
N VAL A 34 21.75 -7.77 -8.96
CA VAL A 34 20.59 -8.48 -8.40
C VAL A 34 19.97 -7.66 -7.29
N ASN A 35 18.65 -7.45 -7.36
CA ASN A 35 17.93 -6.73 -6.31
C ASN A 35 17.39 -7.70 -5.27
N LEU A 36 18.07 -7.78 -4.13
CA LEU A 36 17.64 -8.54 -2.94
C LEU A 36 17.21 -7.63 -1.78
N GLY A 37 16.92 -6.35 -2.08
CA GLY A 37 16.65 -5.34 -1.06
C GLY A 37 15.20 -5.34 -0.58
N VAL A 38 14.28 -4.99 -1.46
CA VAL A 38 12.85 -4.91 -1.10
C VAL A 38 12.19 -6.26 -1.30
N GLY A 39 11.40 -6.68 -0.31
CA GLY A 39 10.50 -7.85 -0.40
C GLY A 39 9.30 -7.63 -1.34
N ALA A 40 9.54 -7.13 -2.56
CA ALA A 40 8.55 -6.97 -3.60
C ALA A 40 8.67 -8.14 -4.59
N TYR A 41 7.58 -8.87 -4.78
CA TYR A 41 7.57 -10.03 -5.66
C TYR A 41 7.89 -9.65 -7.11
N ARG A 42 8.57 -10.56 -7.80
CA ARG A 42 9.04 -10.44 -9.18
C ARG A 42 8.70 -11.68 -9.98
N THR A 43 8.57 -11.51 -11.28
CA THR A 43 8.54 -12.62 -12.24
C THR A 43 9.94 -13.24 -12.39
N ASP A 44 10.03 -14.35 -13.13
CA ASP A 44 11.30 -15.00 -13.46
C ASP A 44 12.27 -14.04 -14.21
N ASP A 45 11.73 -13.11 -15.01
CA ASP A 45 12.48 -12.05 -15.70
C ASP A 45 12.78 -10.82 -14.81
N SER A 46 12.65 -10.98 -13.48
CA SER A 46 12.87 -9.92 -12.48
C SER A 46 12.00 -8.67 -12.65
N GLN A 47 10.82 -8.79 -13.28
CA GLN A 47 9.88 -7.67 -13.49
C GLN A 47 8.81 -7.61 -12.39
N PRO A 48 8.21 -6.43 -12.11
CA PRO A 48 7.06 -6.33 -11.22
C PRO A 48 5.89 -7.22 -11.69
N TRP A 49 5.34 -8.01 -10.78
CA TRP A 49 4.20 -8.89 -11.08
C TRP A 49 2.90 -8.30 -10.54
N VAL A 50 1.92 -8.10 -11.42
CA VAL A 50 0.55 -7.77 -11.04
C VAL A 50 -0.28 -9.04 -11.15
N LEU A 51 -0.89 -9.45 -10.03
CA LEU A 51 -1.70 -10.66 -9.97
C LEU A 51 -2.84 -10.61 -11.00
N PRO A 52 -3.16 -11.72 -11.70
CA PRO A 52 -4.24 -11.74 -12.70
C PRO A 52 -5.61 -11.30 -12.14
N VAL A 53 -5.90 -11.64 -10.88
CA VAL A 53 -7.14 -11.23 -10.21
C VAL A 53 -7.22 -9.71 -10.02
N VAL A 54 -6.10 -9.05 -9.71
CA VAL A 54 -6.03 -7.60 -9.54
C VAL A 54 -6.31 -6.92 -10.88
N ARG A 55 -5.64 -7.34 -11.96
CA ARG A 55 -5.89 -6.81 -13.32
C ARG A 55 -7.36 -6.92 -13.73
N LYS A 56 -7.99 -8.06 -13.44
CA LYS A 56 -9.40 -8.29 -13.73
C LYS A 56 -10.30 -7.34 -12.95
N VAL A 57 -10.03 -7.11 -11.67
CA VAL A 57 -10.84 -6.23 -10.82
C VAL A 57 -10.62 -4.75 -11.17
N GLU A 58 -9.40 -4.33 -11.49
CA GLU A 58 -9.12 -2.97 -11.97
C GLU A 58 -9.93 -2.63 -13.23
N GLN A 59 -9.99 -3.55 -14.20
CA GLN A 59 -10.82 -3.38 -15.40
C GLN A 59 -12.31 -3.29 -15.06
N LYS A 60 -12.80 -4.06 -14.09
CA LYS A 60 -14.20 -3.98 -13.65
C LYS A 60 -14.50 -2.64 -13.00
N ILE A 61 -13.64 -2.17 -12.11
CA ILE A 61 -13.78 -0.89 -11.42
C ILE A 61 -13.79 0.25 -12.45
N ALA A 62 -12.86 0.24 -13.40
CA ALA A 62 -12.78 1.28 -14.42
C ALA A 62 -14.01 1.33 -15.35
N ASN A 63 -14.69 0.20 -15.55
CA ASN A 63 -15.88 0.09 -16.40
C ASN A 63 -17.21 0.24 -15.63
N ASP A 64 -17.16 0.39 -14.30
CA ASP A 64 -18.35 0.55 -13.48
C ASP A 64 -18.66 2.03 -13.26
N HIS A 65 -19.58 2.55 -14.06
CA HIS A 65 -20.02 3.95 -14.00
C HIS A 65 -20.86 4.30 -12.75
N SER A 66 -21.20 3.32 -11.91
CA SER A 66 -21.87 3.58 -10.62
C SER A 66 -20.88 3.98 -9.52
N LEU A 67 -19.60 3.63 -9.68
CA LEU A 67 -18.55 4.01 -8.75
C LEU A 67 -18.17 5.48 -8.94
N ASN A 68 -17.77 6.13 -7.84
CA ASN A 68 -17.34 7.51 -7.83
C ASN A 68 -16.08 7.66 -6.95
N HIS A 69 -15.56 8.88 -6.89
CA HIS A 69 -14.38 9.24 -6.11
C HIS A 69 -14.74 10.07 -4.86
N GLU A 70 -15.96 9.94 -4.34
CA GLU A 70 -16.38 10.60 -3.11
C GLU A 70 -15.63 10.05 -1.88
N TYR A 71 -15.70 10.79 -0.79
CA TYR A 71 -15.10 10.38 0.47
C TYR A 71 -15.71 9.08 1.01
N LEU A 72 -14.84 8.16 1.41
CA LEU A 72 -15.22 7.03 2.24
C LEU A 72 -15.46 7.50 3.68
N PRO A 73 -16.19 6.71 4.49
CA PRO A 73 -16.25 6.90 5.95
C PRO A 73 -14.84 6.91 6.57
N ILE A 74 -14.72 7.46 7.79
CA ILE A 74 -13.45 7.54 8.53
C ILE A 74 -12.76 6.17 8.64
N LEU A 75 -13.54 5.10 8.81
CA LEU A 75 -13.02 3.74 8.92
C LEU A 75 -12.74 3.09 7.56
N GLY A 76 -12.98 3.78 6.44
CA GLY A 76 -12.87 3.26 5.08
C GLY A 76 -14.09 2.42 4.66
N LEU A 77 -13.92 1.66 3.58
CA LEU A 77 -14.97 0.84 2.98
C LEU A 77 -15.33 -0.34 3.90
N ALA A 78 -16.62 -0.48 4.24
CA ALA A 78 -17.08 -1.49 5.20
C ALA A 78 -16.84 -2.93 4.70
N GLU A 79 -17.09 -3.16 3.42
CA GLU A 79 -16.90 -4.44 2.74
C GLU A 79 -15.42 -4.83 2.73
N PHE A 80 -14.52 -3.89 2.47
CA PHE A 80 -13.08 -4.13 2.53
C PHE A 80 -12.65 -4.59 3.93
N ARG A 81 -13.10 -3.89 4.97
CA ARG A 81 -12.78 -4.26 6.36
C ARG A 81 -13.31 -5.65 6.70
N SER A 82 -14.55 -5.95 6.34
CA SER A 82 -15.17 -7.25 6.60
C SER A 82 -14.40 -8.39 5.91
N CYS A 83 -14.09 -8.23 4.62
CA CYS A 83 -13.30 -9.21 3.88
C CYS A 83 -11.86 -9.34 4.41
N ALA A 84 -11.23 -8.25 4.83
CA ALA A 84 -9.89 -8.27 5.41
C ALA A 84 -9.87 -9.03 6.76
N SER A 85 -10.85 -8.79 7.63
CA SER A 85 -11.01 -9.53 8.89
C SER A 85 -11.25 -11.03 8.62
N GLN A 86 -12.12 -11.37 7.66
CA GLN A 86 -12.36 -12.76 7.26
C GLN A 86 -11.11 -13.44 6.71
N LEU A 87 -10.35 -12.76 5.85
CA LEU A 87 -9.12 -13.29 5.26
C LEU A 87 -8.09 -13.67 6.33
N VAL A 88 -7.91 -12.84 7.36
CA VAL A 88 -6.89 -13.04 8.39
C VAL A 88 -7.37 -14.00 9.48
N LEU A 89 -8.63 -13.91 9.91
CA LEU A 89 -9.16 -14.69 11.03
C LEU A 89 -9.78 -16.03 10.61
N GLY A 90 -10.13 -16.17 9.33
CA GLY A 90 -10.90 -17.29 8.79
C GLY A 90 -12.40 -17.18 9.06
N ASP A 91 -13.20 -17.71 8.15
CA ASP A 91 -14.67 -17.57 8.14
C ASP A 91 -15.36 -18.09 9.41
N ASN A 92 -14.75 -19.07 10.08
CA ASN A 92 -15.30 -19.70 11.29
C ASN A 92 -14.77 -19.11 12.61
N SER A 93 -14.08 -17.97 12.55
CA SER A 93 -13.51 -17.34 13.74
C SER A 93 -14.61 -16.96 14.75
N PRO A 94 -14.48 -17.36 16.04
CA PRO A 94 -15.37 -16.89 17.09
C PRO A 94 -15.41 -15.37 17.20
N ALA A 95 -14.30 -14.68 16.91
CA ALA A 95 -14.24 -13.23 16.96
C ALA A 95 -15.19 -12.57 15.95
N LEU A 96 -15.35 -13.15 14.75
CA LEU A 96 -16.30 -12.68 13.73
C LEU A 96 -17.75 -12.98 14.17
N ARG A 97 -18.00 -14.19 14.68
CA ARG A 97 -19.35 -14.61 15.13
C ARG A 97 -19.86 -13.78 16.30
N GLU A 98 -18.95 -13.34 17.16
CA GLU A 98 -19.24 -12.51 18.33
C GLU A 98 -19.12 -11.00 18.04
N ASN A 99 -18.87 -10.61 16.77
CA ASN A 99 -18.68 -9.22 16.32
C ASN A 99 -17.61 -8.46 17.13
N ARG A 100 -16.53 -9.13 17.51
CA ARG A 100 -15.39 -8.55 18.25
C ARG A 100 -14.32 -7.94 17.35
N ASP A 101 -14.43 -8.14 16.04
CA ASP A 101 -13.61 -7.53 15.00
C ASP A 101 -14.10 -6.14 14.58
N GLN A 102 -15.31 -5.76 15.00
CA GLN A 102 -15.90 -4.47 14.68
C GLN A 102 -15.43 -3.39 15.65
N ILE A 103 -14.94 -2.29 15.09
CA ILE A 103 -14.68 -1.06 15.86
C ILE A 103 -16.04 -0.50 16.25
N LYS A 104 -16.36 -0.57 17.54
CA LYS A 104 -17.53 0.12 18.10
C LYS A 104 -17.22 1.61 18.11
N ASP A 105 -17.99 2.39 17.38
CA ASP A 105 -17.89 3.84 17.36
C ASP A 105 -18.22 4.40 18.76
N ARG A 106 -17.19 4.49 19.61
CA ARG A 106 -17.27 5.14 20.92
C ARG A 106 -17.37 6.68 20.79
N TRP A 107 -17.35 7.21 19.57
CA TRP A 107 -17.26 8.64 19.26
C TRP A 107 -18.51 9.19 18.54
N MET A 108 -19.59 8.42 18.47
CA MET A 108 -20.88 8.87 17.92
C MET A 108 -21.99 9.02 18.98
N GLU A 109 -21.63 9.09 20.26
CA GLU A 109 -22.46 9.63 21.34
C GLU A 109 -22.12 11.10 21.62
#